data_AF-A0A3S3LZ38-F1
#
_entry.id   AF-A0A3S3LZ38-F1
#
_cell.length_a   1.000
_cell.length_b   1.000
_cell.length_c   1.000
_cell.angle_alpha   90.00
_cell.angle_beta   90.00
_cell.angle_gamma   90.00
#
_symmetry.space_group_name_H-M   'P 1'
#
loop_
_entity.id
_entity.type
_entity.pdbx_description
1 polymer ?
#
loop_
_entity_poly.entity_id
_entity_poly.type
_entity_poly.pdbx_seq_one_letter_code
_entity_poly.pdbx_strand_id
1 'polypeptide(L)'
;MSDSDSNPNPLENPFKSLSLNESQSIDTNEVVERSANCDSVNGIASEEEKNTVGLIRAAEAQVDESSSSGVAWRENSQYEAEDFAPSSPSSSGYAGERGSSTGTSAGPIEEVGNDGIVRADSFSNAAAESAPWVPGKRHLDEDDASISWRKRKKHFFVLSHSGKPIYSRYGDEHKLAGFSATLQAIISFVQNGGDRVKFVRAGKHQVIFLVKGPIYLVCISCTEEPYEALRGQLELIYGQMLLILTKSVNRCFEKNPKFDMTPLLGGTDAVFSSLIHSFSWNPATFLHAYTCLPLAYSTRQAAGAILQDVADSGVLFAILMCKHKVISLVGAQKASLHPDDMLLLANFVLSSESFRTSESFSPICLPRFNAMAFLYAYVHYLDVDTYLMLLTTSSDAFFHLKDCRTRIEVVLLKSNVLSEVQRSMLDGGLHVEDLPVDPSLRLGSACPHLGQDRIAPGSPNRFREVNVGIGGPSGLWHFIYRSIFLDQYVSSEFSAPLNSSNQQKRLYRAYQKLYASMHDRGNGPHKTQFRRDENYVLLCWITQDFELYAAFDPLADKALAIKTCNQVCQWVRDVENEIFLLGASPFSW
;
A
#
# COMPACT_ATOMS: atom_id res chain seq x y z
N MET A 1 -39.84 41.48 -25.13
CA MET A 1 -39.62 41.06 -26.53
C MET A 1 -38.15 40.69 -26.63
N SER A 2 -37.71 39.47 -26.87
CA SER A 2 -38.31 38.14 -27.01
C SER A 2 -37.10 37.19 -27.19
N ASP A 3 -37.12 36.10 -26.41
CA ASP A 3 -36.50 34.77 -26.56
C ASP A 3 -35.41 34.50 -27.61
N SER A 4 -34.35 33.79 -27.19
CA SER A 4 -34.25 32.35 -27.52
C SER A 4 -33.06 31.67 -26.81
N ASP A 5 -33.40 30.65 -26.02
CA ASP A 5 -32.52 29.64 -25.42
C ASP A 5 -31.64 28.89 -26.44
N SER A 6 -30.42 28.54 -26.03
CA SER A 6 -29.63 27.48 -26.66
C SER A 6 -29.11 26.50 -25.61
N ASN A 7 -29.78 25.35 -25.55
CA ASN A 7 -29.46 24.13 -24.82
C ASN A 7 -28.08 23.58 -25.24
N PRO A 8 -27.23 23.05 -24.33
CA PRO A 8 -26.07 22.25 -24.72
C PRO A 8 -26.47 20.78 -24.94
N ASN A 9 -26.00 20.20 -26.04
CA ASN A 9 -26.23 18.81 -26.45
C ASN A 9 -25.82 17.79 -25.36
N PRO A 10 -26.57 16.69 -25.18
CA PRO A 10 -26.16 15.59 -24.33
C PRO A 10 -25.02 14.80 -24.98
N LEU A 11 -23.97 14.55 -24.20
CA LEU A 11 -22.81 13.73 -24.52
C LEU A 11 -23.24 12.36 -25.08
N GLU A 12 -22.74 12.04 -26.28
CA GLU A 12 -22.91 10.74 -26.89
C GLU A 12 -22.28 9.64 -26.03
N ASN A 13 -23.03 8.55 -25.90
CA ASN A 13 -22.75 7.38 -25.09
C ASN A 13 -21.60 6.55 -25.71
N PRO A 14 -20.42 6.42 -25.09
CA PRO A 14 -19.26 5.75 -25.70
C PRO A 14 -19.38 4.22 -25.82
N PHE A 15 -20.52 3.64 -25.44
CA PHE A 15 -20.73 2.19 -25.34
C PHE A 15 -21.35 1.52 -26.59
N LYS A 16 -21.47 2.23 -27.72
CA LYS A 16 -22.12 1.69 -28.94
C LYS A 16 -21.19 1.02 -29.97
N SER A 17 -19.87 1.03 -29.77
CA SER A 17 -18.90 0.57 -30.79
C SER A 17 -18.21 -0.76 -30.48
N LEU A 18 -18.87 -1.68 -29.78
CA LEU A 18 -18.37 -3.05 -29.60
C LEU A 18 -19.37 -4.07 -30.15
N SER A 19 -19.58 -4.02 -31.47
CA SER A 19 -20.04 -5.18 -32.22
C SER A 19 -18.84 -6.10 -32.47
N LEU A 20 -18.96 -7.32 -31.96
CA LEU A 20 -18.03 -8.45 -32.07
C LEU A 20 -17.40 -8.59 -33.46
N ASN A 21 -16.06 -8.58 -33.51
CA ASN A 21 -15.32 -9.37 -34.50
C ASN A 21 -14.89 -10.66 -33.80
N GLU A 22 -15.56 -11.76 -34.15
CA GLU A 22 -15.10 -13.10 -33.83
C GLU A 22 -13.84 -13.39 -34.65
N SER A 23 -12.71 -13.49 -33.97
CA SER A 23 -11.55 -14.21 -34.48
C SER A 23 -11.20 -15.28 -33.46
N GLN A 24 -11.58 -16.51 -33.79
CA GLN A 24 -11.14 -17.72 -33.10
C GLN A 24 -9.63 -17.88 -33.28
N SER A 25 -8.88 -17.89 -32.19
CA SER A 25 -7.55 -18.51 -32.15
C SER A 25 -7.41 -19.27 -30.84
N ILE A 26 -7.60 -20.58 -30.94
CA ILE A 26 -7.19 -21.55 -29.93
C ILE A 26 -5.70 -21.78 -30.19
N ASP A 27 -4.82 -21.28 -29.32
CA ASP A 27 -3.41 -21.63 -29.37
C ASP A 27 -3.09 -22.64 -28.25
N THR A 28 -3.05 -23.90 -28.67
CA THR A 28 -2.25 -24.96 -28.04
C THR A 28 -0.80 -24.76 -28.43
N ASN A 29 0.10 -24.62 -27.46
CA ASN A 29 1.54 -24.49 -27.68
C ASN A 29 2.15 -25.78 -28.26
N GLU A 30 2.62 -25.72 -29.51
CA GLU A 30 3.64 -26.64 -30.04
C GLU A 30 4.85 -25.83 -30.52
N VAL A 31 6.02 -26.25 -30.04
CA VAL A 31 7.34 -25.67 -30.32
C VAL A 31 7.81 -26.17 -31.68
N VAL A 32 8.19 -25.25 -32.59
CA VAL A 32 8.96 -25.60 -33.79
C VAL A 32 10.13 -24.63 -33.94
N GLU A 33 11.34 -25.17 -33.73
CA GLU A 33 12.60 -24.57 -34.14
C GLU A 33 12.69 -24.50 -35.68
N ARG A 34 13.08 -23.34 -36.22
CA ARG A 34 13.82 -23.28 -37.49
C ARG A 34 14.88 -22.19 -37.46
N SER A 35 16.10 -22.67 -37.73
CA SER A 35 17.30 -21.94 -38.09
C SER A 35 17.25 -21.43 -39.54
N ALA A 36 17.84 -20.26 -39.80
CA ALA A 36 18.60 -19.96 -41.01
C ALA A 36 19.40 -18.66 -40.84
N ASN A 37 20.56 -18.65 -41.48
CA ASN A 37 21.73 -17.80 -41.28
C ASN A 37 21.85 -16.73 -42.39
N CYS A 38 22.73 -15.74 -42.14
CA CYS A 38 23.46 -14.88 -43.10
C CYS A 38 22.64 -13.78 -43.81
N ASP A 39 23.14 -12.57 -44.14
CA ASP A 39 24.48 -12.00 -44.13
C ASP A 39 24.41 -10.45 -44.08
N SER A 40 25.55 -9.88 -43.69
CA SER A 40 25.97 -8.46 -43.59
C SER A 40 25.81 -7.57 -44.82
N VAL A 41 25.75 -6.22 -44.63
CA VAL A 41 26.64 -5.18 -45.26
C VAL A 41 26.40 -3.79 -44.62
N ASN A 42 27.51 -3.04 -44.48
CA ASN A 42 27.75 -1.72 -43.91
C ASN A 42 27.04 -0.52 -44.55
N GLY A 43 26.96 0.60 -43.81
CA GLY A 43 26.77 1.95 -44.40
C GLY A 43 26.70 3.07 -43.37
N ILE A 44 27.84 3.73 -43.11
CA ILE A 44 27.99 4.95 -42.30
C ILE A 44 27.46 6.16 -43.09
N ALA A 45 26.67 7.02 -42.46
CA ALA A 45 26.56 8.43 -42.84
C ALA A 45 26.15 9.28 -41.62
N SER A 46 27.05 10.18 -41.26
CA SER A 46 26.93 11.25 -40.28
C SER A 46 26.26 12.48 -40.90
N GLU A 47 25.28 13.07 -40.23
CA GLU A 47 24.89 14.46 -40.44
C GLU A 47 24.78 15.20 -39.11
N GLU A 48 25.58 16.26 -39.00
CA GLU A 48 25.55 17.28 -37.96
C GLU A 48 24.41 18.27 -38.27
N GLU A 49 23.58 18.61 -37.28
CA GLU A 49 22.83 19.87 -37.30
C GLU A 49 22.96 20.61 -35.96
N LYS A 50 23.16 21.92 -36.09
CA LYS A 50 23.54 22.89 -35.05
C LYS A 50 22.33 23.45 -34.31
N ASN A 51 22.52 23.59 -32.99
CA ASN A 51 22.08 24.65 -32.07
C ASN A 51 20.69 25.31 -32.24
N THR A 52 19.90 25.23 -31.16
CA THR A 52 19.35 26.45 -30.52
C THR A 52 19.09 26.22 -29.02
N VAL A 53 19.82 26.93 -28.16
CA VAL A 53 19.61 26.96 -26.70
C VAL A 53 18.95 28.30 -26.36
N GLY A 54 17.74 28.26 -25.82
CA GLY A 54 17.06 29.41 -25.24
C GLY A 54 17.31 29.49 -23.74
N LEU A 55 18.06 30.50 -23.31
CA LEU A 55 18.18 30.94 -21.91
C LEU A 55 16.91 31.72 -21.50
N ILE A 56 16.40 31.46 -20.29
CA ILE A 56 15.61 32.43 -19.54
C ILE A 56 16.33 32.74 -18.23
N ARG A 57 16.76 34.01 -18.12
CA ARG A 57 17.33 34.68 -16.94
C ARG A 57 16.22 35.01 -15.94
N ALA A 58 16.50 34.87 -14.64
CA ALA A 58 15.80 35.59 -13.57
C ALA A 58 16.81 36.54 -12.90
N ALA A 59 16.33 37.76 -12.63
CA ALA A 59 17.10 38.96 -12.34
C ALA A 59 17.51 39.08 -10.87
N GLU A 60 18.71 39.60 -10.65
CA GLU A 60 19.21 40.14 -9.38
C GLU A 60 18.87 41.64 -9.30
N ALA A 61 18.50 42.11 -8.11
CA ALA A 61 18.44 43.52 -7.77
C ALA A 61 19.37 43.78 -6.56
N GLN A 62 20.40 44.59 -6.79
CA GLN A 62 21.27 45.20 -5.77
C GLN A 62 20.63 46.45 -5.16
N VAL A 63 21.13 46.85 -3.98
CA VAL A 63 21.30 48.21 -3.38
C VAL A 63 21.51 47.95 -1.87
N ASP A 64 22.42 48.54 -1.08
CA ASP A 64 23.60 49.40 -1.21
C ASP A 64 24.35 49.31 0.15
N GLU A 65 25.67 49.53 0.16
CA GLU A 65 26.51 49.64 1.36
C GLU A 65 26.80 51.10 1.70
N SER A 66 26.76 51.48 2.99
CA SER A 66 27.46 52.68 3.48
C SER A 66 27.89 52.58 4.96
N SER A 67 29.20 52.35 5.14
CA SER A 67 30.14 53.03 6.06
C SER A 67 29.86 53.27 7.56
N SER A 68 30.71 52.65 8.39
CA SER A 68 31.75 53.30 9.23
C SER A 68 31.75 53.08 10.76
N SER A 69 32.99 52.81 11.23
CA SER A 69 33.62 53.14 12.52
C SER A 69 33.48 52.18 13.71
N GLY A 70 34.64 51.76 14.27
CA GLY A 70 34.69 51.23 15.64
C GLY A 70 35.80 50.24 16.03
N VAL A 71 37.08 50.58 15.81
CA VAL A 71 38.24 50.35 16.71
C VAL A 71 38.62 48.93 17.19
N ALA A 72 39.84 48.56 16.81
CA ALA A 72 40.77 47.49 17.21
C ALA A 72 40.80 47.01 18.68
N TRP A 73 41.19 45.74 18.89
CA TRP A 73 42.26 45.33 19.82
C TRP A 73 43.02 44.07 19.34
N ARG A 74 44.29 44.02 19.73
CA ARG A 74 45.42 43.17 19.29
C ARG A 74 45.41 41.72 19.80
N GLU A 75 46.21 40.91 19.11
CA GLU A 75 46.85 39.64 19.51
C GLU A 75 47.44 39.65 20.93
N ASN A 76 47.22 38.57 21.71
CA ASN A 76 48.25 37.54 21.95
C ASN A 76 47.73 36.36 22.81
N SER A 77 48.01 35.15 22.33
CA SER A 77 48.33 33.90 23.05
C SER A 77 47.85 33.65 24.49
N GLN A 78 47.05 32.58 24.67
CA GLN A 78 47.42 31.40 25.50
C GLN A 78 46.39 30.28 25.34
N TYR A 79 46.88 29.05 25.44
CA TYR A 79 46.20 27.78 25.17
C TYR A 79 45.06 27.50 26.16
N GLU A 80 43.90 27.12 25.64
CA GLU A 80 42.98 26.16 26.25
C GLU A 80 42.08 25.58 25.16
N ALA A 81 41.97 24.26 25.14
CA ALA A 81 41.17 23.49 24.20
C ALA A 81 39.73 23.39 24.74
N GLU A 82 38.72 23.76 23.93
CA GLU A 82 37.46 23.02 23.82
C GLU A 82 36.52 23.60 22.72
N ASP A 83 35.76 22.67 22.14
CA ASP A 83 34.43 22.76 21.53
C ASP A 83 34.11 23.58 20.26
N PHE A 84 33.91 22.82 19.17
CA PHE A 84 32.83 23.06 18.21
C PHE A 84 32.15 21.72 17.86
N ALA A 85 31.08 21.38 18.58
CA ALA A 85 30.08 20.41 18.18
C ALA A 85 28.88 21.14 17.55
N PRO A 86 28.34 20.72 16.39
CA PRO A 86 27.03 21.14 15.96
C PRO A 86 25.95 20.36 16.73
N SER A 87 25.03 21.10 17.34
CA SER A 87 23.88 20.63 18.11
C SER A 87 23.02 19.65 17.29
N SER A 88 22.93 18.41 17.77
CA SER A 88 21.93 17.44 17.32
C SER A 88 20.62 17.72 18.07
N PRO A 89 19.44 17.62 17.44
CA PRO A 89 18.19 17.65 18.20
C PRO A 89 18.11 16.38 19.05
N SER A 90 18.01 16.58 20.36
CA SER A 90 17.91 15.55 21.38
C SER A 90 16.77 14.57 21.10
N SER A 91 17.13 13.30 21.17
CA SER A 91 16.33 12.14 21.60
C SER A 91 14.98 12.48 22.24
N SER A 92 13.89 12.32 21.51
CA SER A 92 12.56 12.18 22.10
C SER A 92 12.50 10.84 22.85
N GLY A 93 12.30 10.93 24.17
CA GLY A 93 12.39 9.81 25.09
C GLY A 93 11.39 8.69 24.81
N TYR A 94 11.90 7.55 24.35
CA TYR A 94 11.29 6.25 24.59
C TYR A 94 11.94 5.64 25.83
N ALA A 95 11.46 6.02 27.01
CA ALA A 95 11.76 5.32 28.25
C ALA A 95 10.83 4.11 28.35
N GLY A 96 11.16 3.02 27.65
CA GLY A 96 10.59 1.71 27.92
C GLY A 96 11.26 1.16 29.18
N GLU A 97 10.61 1.29 30.33
CA GLU A 97 11.03 0.61 31.56
C GLU A 97 11.07 -0.90 31.32
N ARG A 98 12.28 -1.46 31.39
CA ARG A 98 12.54 -2.88 31.31
C ARG A 98 12.22 -3.51 32.66
N GLY A 99 10.98 -3.94 32.85
CA GLY A 99 10.59 -4.73 34.02
C GLY A 99 11.20 -6.14 33.97
N SER A 100 12.40 -6.30 34.54
CA SER A 100 12.97 -7.61 34.88
C SER A 100 12.51 -8.00 36.29
N SER A 101 11.58 -8.95 36.41
CA SER A 101 11.24 -9.58 37.68
C SER A 101 11.99 -10.91 37.86
N THR A 102 13.25 -10.82 38.25
CA THR A 102 13.94 -11.90 38.97
C THR A 102 13.61 -11.77 40.46
N GLY A 103 12.64 -12.55 40.92
CA GLY A 103 12.34 -12.73 42.34
C GLY A 103 12.84 -14.09 42.82
N THR A 104 13.99 -14.09 43.49
CA THR A 104 14.53 -15.23 44.24
C THR A 104 13.73 -15.41 45.53
N SER A 105 13.14 -16.58 45.73
CA SER A 105 12.80 -17.09 47.06
C SER A 105 13.15 -18.58 47.12
N ALA A 106 14.17 -18.87 47.93
CA ALA A 106 14.70 -20.20 48.18
C ALA A 106 13.79 -21.02 49.14
N GLY A 107 13.70 -22.32 48.88
CA GLY A 107 13.12 -23.35 49.75
C GLY A 107 13.29 -24.75 49.10
N PRO A 108 13.49 -25.83 49.86
CA PRO A 108 14.50 -26.85 49.55
C PRO A 108 14.01 -28.09 48.78
N ILE A 109 14.96 -28.65 48.02
CA ILE A 109 15.30 -30.06 47.75
C ILE A 109 14.18 -31.10 47.91
N GLU A 110 13.83 -31.76 46.80
CA GLU A 110 13.69 -33.23 46.74
C GLU A 110 14.05 -33.73 45.34
N GLU A 111 15.15 -34.50 45.27
CA GLU A 111 15.53 -35.31 44.12
C GLU A 111 14.68 -36.58 44.10
N VAL A 112 14.00 -36.86 42.99
CA VAL A 112 13.67 -38.23 42.57
C VAL A 112 13.80 -38.31 41.05
N GLY A 113 14.80 -39.03 40.59
CA GLY A 113 14.93 -39.41 39.19
C GLY A 113 13.99 -40.56 38.83
N ASN A 114 13.56 -40.61 37.57
CA ASN A 114 13.58 -41.85 36.80
C ASN A 114 13.36 -41.58 35.30
N ASP A 115 14.12 -42.30 34.48
CA ASP A 115 13.99 -42.40 33.03
C ASP A 115 12.61 -42.90 32.58
N GLY A 116 12.21 -42.47 31.38
CA GLY A 116 11.01 -43.00 30.72
C GLY A 116 10.76 -42.41 29.34
N ILE A 117 11.50 -42.87 28.34
CA ILE A 117 11.14 -42.73 26.92
C ILE A 117 9.78 -43.39 26.70
N VAL A 118 8.78 -42.61 26.29
CA VAL A 118 7.58 -43.13 25.63
C VAL A 118 7.32 -42.31 24.37
N ARG A 119 7.52 -42.98 23.23
CA ARG A 119 7.03 -42.56 21.92
C ARG A 119 5.50 -42.52 21.94
N ALA A 120 4.91 -41.43 21.47
CA ALA A 120 3.54 -41.41 21.00
C ALA A 120 3.50 -40.65 19.66
N ASP A 121 3.77 -41.40 18.58
CA ASP A 121 3.18 -41.10 17.28
C ASP A 121 1.66 -41.31 17.43
N SER A 122 0.88 -40.23 17.28
CA SER A 122 -0.57 -40.32 17.13
C SER A 122 -1.06 -39.13 16.33
N PHE A 123 -1.46 -39.42 15.10
CA PHE A 123 -2.13 -38.54 14.18
C PHE A 123 -3.38 -37.92 14.82
N SER A 124 -3.40 -36.61 14.96
CA SER A 124 -4.64 -35.82 14.98
C SER A 124 -4.42 -34.53 14.21
N ASN A 125 -4.78 -34.58 12.92
CA ASN A 125 -5.10 -33.39 12.12
C ASN A 125 -6.38 -32.78 12.70
N ALA A 126 -6.26 -32.06 13.81
CA ALA A 126 -7.25 -31.07 14.22
C ALA A 126 -6.75 -29.72 13.69
N ALA A 127 -7.57 -29.08 12.86
CA ALA A 127 -7.30 -27.77 12.29
C ALA A 127 -6.86 -26.81 13.40
N ALA A 128 -5.60 -26.40 13.36
CA ALA A 128 -5.11 -25.30 14.18
C ALA A 128 -5.90 -24.06 13.75
N GLU A 129 -6.95 -23.72 14.51
CA GLU A 129 -7.55 -22.41 14.49
C GLU A 129 -6.39 -21.41 14.60
N SER A 130 -6.21 -20.63 13.54
CA SER A 130 -5.07 -19.73 13.44
C SER A 130 -5.17 -18.70 14.54
N ALA A 131 -4.32 -18.80 15.54
CA ALA A 131 -4.17 -17.78 16.56
C ALA A 131 -4.07 -16.39 15.90
N PRO A 132 -4.69 -15.35 16.49
CA PRO A 132 -4.69 -14.01 15.92
C PRO A 132 -3.24 -13.56 15.67
N TRP A 133 -3.01 -12.95 14.50
CA TRP A 133 -1.69 -12.49 14.12
C TRP A 133 -1.27 -11.31 15.01
N VAL A 134 -0.09 -11.40 15.63
CA VAL A 134 0.46 -10.35 16.52
C VAL A 134 1.64 -9.61 15.86
N PRO A 135 1.64 -8.27 15.78
CA PRO A 135 2.78 -7.51 15.28
C PRO A 135 4.07 -7.76 16.07
N GLY A 136 5.20 -7.44 15.43
CA GLY A 136 6.53 -7.50 16.04
C GLY A 136 7.42 -8.59 15.49
N LYS A 137 8.66 -8.62 16.01
CA LYS A 137 9.68 -9.57 15.61
C LYS A 137 9.43 -10.94 16.21
N ARG A 138 9.67 -11.98 15.42
CA ARG A 138 9.36 -13.37 15.80
C ARG A 138 10.55 -14.29 15.56
N HIS A 139 10.66 -15.30 16.41
CA HIS A 139 11.63 -16.40 16.26
C HIS A 139 13.10 -15.91 16.30
N LEU A 140 13.46 -15.16 17.34
CA LEU A 140 14.82 -14.63 17.57
C LEU A 140 15.87 -15.73 17.81
N ASP A 141 15.41 -16.93 18.14
CA ASP A 141 16.22 -18.11 18.29
C ASP A 141 16.68 -18.69 16.94
N GLU A 142 15.90 -18.49 15.87
CA GLU A 142 16.14 -19.06 14.54
C GLU A 142 17.31 -18.37 13.79
N ASP A 143 17.99 -19.18 12.98
CA ASP A 143 19.07 -18.81 12.06
C ASP A 143 18.90 -19.50 10.69
N ASP A 144 19.88 -19.36 9.79
CA ASP A 144 19.84 -19.97 8.47
C ASP A 144 20.11 -21.49 8.48
N ALA A 145 20.54 -22.09 9.59
CA ALA A 145 20.64 -23.54 9.77
C ALA A 145 19.31 -24.16 10.23
N SER A 146 18.44 -23.34 10.84
CA SER A 146 17.16 -23.76 11.40
C SER A 146 16.19 -24.26 10.33
N ILE A 147 15.69 -25.49 10.48
CA ILE A 147 14.76 -26.10 9.52
C ILE A 147 13.44 -25.33 9.46
N SER A 148 12.94 -24.85 10.60
CA SER A 148 11.72 -24.04 10.69
C SER A 148 11.85 -22.74 9.90
N TRP A 149 13.00 -22.08 10.00
CA TRP A 149 13.33 -20.88 9.25
C TRP A 149 13.33 -21.15 7.74
N ARG A 150 14.03 -22.20 7.29
CA ARG A 150 14.10 -22.59 5.86
C ARG A 150 12.75 -23.00 5.26
N LYS A 151 11.81 -23.49 6.08
CA LYS A 151 10.46 -23.90 5.63
C LYS A 151 9.55 -22.69 5.33
N ARG A 152 9.92 -21.48 5.73
CA ARG A 152 9.08 -20.30 5.51
C ARG A 152 9.07 -19.94 4.02
N LYS A 153 7.90 -19.58 3.52
CA LYS A 153 7.70 -19.34 2.09
C LYS A 153 8.23 -17.98 1.60
N LYS A 154 8.54 -17.06 2.52
CA LYS A 154 8.89 -15.68 2.16
C LYS A 154 9.72 -14.98 3.24
N HIS A 155 10.95 -14.59 2.90
CA HIS A 155 11.84 -13.81 3.74
C HIS A 155 12.07 -12.41 3.15
N PHE A 156 12.34 -11.46 4.04
CA PHE A 156 12.80 -10.12 3.70
C PHE A 156 14.03 -9.80 4.53
N PHE A 157 15.01 -9.19 3.88
CA PHE A 157 16.25 -8.72 4.47
C PHE A 157 16.52 -7.29 4.03
N VAL A 158 17.04 -6.49 4.96
CA VAL A 158 17.67 -5.20 4.67
C VAL A 158 19.08 -5.29 5.21
N LEU A 159 20.07 -4.95 4.38
CA LEU A 159 21.48 -4.97 4.73
C LEU A 159 22.22 -3.77 4.12
N SER A 160 23.34 -3.39 4.72
CA SER A 160 24.20 -2.35 4.18
C SER A 160 25.01 -2.86 2.98
N HIS A 161 25.60 -1.94 2.21
CA HIS A 161 26.54 -2.29 1.13
C HIS A 161 27.77 -3.08 1.62
N SER A 162 28.09 -3.02 2.91
CA SER A 162 29.15 -3.82 3.57
C SER A 162 28.67 -5.19 4.05
N GLY A 163 27.40 -5.55 3.80
CA GLY A 163 26.82 -6.85 4.14
C GLY A 163 26.32 -6.94 5.58
N LYS A 164 26.32 -5.84 6.33
CA LYS A 164 25.80 -5.83 7.70
C LYS A 164 24.28 -5.91 7.67
N PRO A 165 23.65 -6.85 8.39
CA PRO A 165 22.21 -6.95 8.46
C PRO A 165 21.64 -5.78 9.28
N ILE A 166 20.60 -5.15 8.74
CA ILE A 166 19.86 -4.02 9.34
C ILE A 166 18.48 -4.48 9.83
N TYR A 167 17.81 -5.33 9.05
CA TYR A 167 16.50 -5.90 9.39
C TYR A 167 16.34 -7.28 8.76
N SER A 168 15.70 -8.18 9.50
CA SER A 168 15.23 -9.47 9.01
C SER A 168 13.79 -9.74 9.48
N ARG A 169 12.95 -10.26 8.58
CA ARG A 169 11.56 -10.60 8.95
C ARG A 169 11.48 -11.70 10.01
N TYR A 170 12.41 -12.66 9.94
CA TYR A 170 12.44 -13.86 10.77
C TYR A 170 13.89 -14.16 11.12
N GLY A 171 14.11 -14.61 12.36
CA GLY A 171 15.46 -14.81 12.89
C GLY A 171 16.01 -13.54 13.52
N ASP A 172 17.19 -13.69 14.11
CA ASP A 172 17.99 -12.59 14.64
C ASP A 172 19.04 -12.14 13.60
N GLU A 173 19.20 -10.83 13.40
CA GLU A 173 20.12 -10.28 12.40
C GLU A 173 21.57 -10.67 12.68
N HIS A 174 21.99 -10.71 13.94
CA HIS A 174 23.37 -11.06 14.28
C HIS A 174 23.67 -12.51 13.92
N LYS A 175 22.73 -13.43 14.17
CA LYS A 175 22.84 -14.83 13.74
C LYS A 175 22.83 -14.97 12.21
N LEU A 176 22.09 -14.11 11.52
CA LEU A 176 21.98 -14.10 10.05
C LEU A 176 23.07 -13.28 9.34
N ALA A 177 24.11 -12.84 10.05
CA ALA A 177 25.18 -12.02 9.47
C ALA A 177 25.95 -12.75 8.36
N GLY A 178 26.27 -14.04 8.53
CA GLY A 178 26.94 -14.84 7.49
C GLY A 178 26.10 -15.00 6.23
N PHE A 179 24.80 -15.21 6.40
CA PHE A 179 23.85 -15.28 5.29
C PHE A 179 23.74 -13.93 4.55
N SER A 180 23.69 -12.82 5.29
CA SER A 180 23.61 -11.47 4.74
C SER A 180 24.88 -11.09 3.96
N ALA A 181 26.05 -11.48 4.45
CA ALA A 181 27.31 -11.34 3.72
C ALA A 181 27.31 -12.11 2.39
N THR A 182 26.69 -13.30 2.36
CA THR A 182 26.53 -14.10 1.13
C THR A 182 25.63 -13.37 0.11
N LEU A 183 24.51 -12.79 0.56
CA LEU A 183 23.65 -11.99 -0.32
C LEU A 183 24.39 -10.76 -0.88
N GLN A 184 25.18 -10.08 -0.05
CA GLN A 184 26.00 -8.95 -0.48
C GLN A 184 27.05 -9.38 -1.51
N ALA A 185 27.69 -10.54 -1.31
CA ALA A 185 28.71 -11.06 -2.23
C ALA A 185 28.13 -11.33 -3.63
N ILE A 186 26.90 -11.85 -3.72
CA ILE A 186 26.19 -12.03 -5.00
C ILE A 186 25.99 -10.69 -5.71
N ILE A 187 25.51 -9.67 -4.99
CA ILE A 187 25.31 -8.32 -5.55
C ILE A 187 26.63 -7.74 -6.06
N SER A 188 27.68 -7.81 -5.23
CA SER A 188 29.02 -7.30 -5.54
C SER A 188 29.64 -7.98 -6.75
N PHE A 189 29.52 -9.31 -6.87
CA PHE A 189 30.05 -10.07 -8.00
C PHE A 189 29.49 -9.59 -9.34
N VAL A 190 28.16 -9.39 -9.42
CA VAL A 190 27.50 -8.91 -10.65
C VAL A 190 27.85 -7.45 -10.93
N GLN A 191 27.92 -6.61 -9.89
CA GLN A 191 28.33 -5.20 -10.03
C GLN A 191 29.75 -5.04 -10.54
N ASN A 192 30.69 -5.89 -10.11
CA ASN A 192 32.07 -5.88 -10.62
C ASN A 192 32.14 -6.25 -12.11
N GLY A 193 31.15 -6.99 -12.61
CA GLY A 193 30.98 -7.27 -14.05
C GLY A 193 30.35 -6.12 -14.84
N GLY A 194 30.01 -4.98 -14.21
CA GLY A 194 29.37 -3.84 -14.87
C GLY A 194 27.86 -3.94 -15.02
N ASP A 195 27.21 -4.95 -14.41
CA ASP A 195 25.77 -5.17 -14.47
C ASP A 195 25.11 -5.08 -13.08
N ARG A 196 23.78 -5.18 -12.99
CA ARG A 196 23.03 -5.14 -11.74
C ARG A 196 22.10 -6.34 -11.64
N VAL A 197 22.31 -7.14 -10.60
CA VAL A 197 21.41 -8.26 -10.31
C VAL A 197 19.99 -7.76 -10.00
N LYS A 198 19.01 -8.26 -10.75
CA LYS A 198 17.58 -8.00 -10.50
C LYS A 198 16.97 -9.12 -9.67
N PHE A 199 17.12 -10.35 -10.12
CA PHE A 199 16.68 -11.53 -9.39
C PHE A 199 17.43 -12.79 -9.82
N VAL A 200 17.37 -13.82 -8.97
CA VAL A 200 17.82 -15.18 -9.24
C VAL A 200 16.65 -16.12 -9.04
N ARG A 201 16.48 -17.13 -9.91
CA ARG A 201 15.46 -18.17 -9.75
C ARG A 201 16.13 -19.51 -9.48
N ALA A 202 15.73 -20.16 -8.38
CA ALA A 202 16.20 -21.48 -7.99
C ALA A 202 15.00 -22.40 -7.71
N GLY A 203 14.61 -23.18 -8.71
CA GLY A 203 13.38 -23.98 -8.67
C GLY A 203 12.16 -23.09 -8.45
N LYS A 204 11.44 -23.33 -7.34
CA LYS A 204 10.26 -22.53 -6.95
C LYS A 204 10.59 -21.22 -6.24
N HIS A 205 11.86 -21.01 -5.86
CA HIS A 205 12.28 -19.79 -5.15
C HIS A 205 12.72 -18.72 -6.13
N GLN A 206 12.32 -17.49 -5.84
CA GLN A 206 12.82 -16.27 -6.46
C GLN A 206 13.53 -15.45 -5.40
N VAL A 207 14.76 -15.03 -5.69
CA VAL A 207 15.55 -14.12 -4.87
C VAL A 207 15.60 -12.78 -5.59
N ILE A 208 14.88 -11.79 -5.09
CA ILE A 208 14.75 -10.46 -5.67
C ILE A 208 15.70 -9.51 -4.96
N PHE A 209 16.46 -8.72 -5.71
CA PHE A 209 17.41 -7.75 -5.19
C PHE A 209 16.98 -6.33 -5.55
N LEU A 210 17.00 -5.44 -4.55
CA LEU A 210 16.75 -4.01 -4.72
C LEU A 210 17.89 -3.21 -4.06
N VAL A 211 18.70 -2.55 -4.88
CA VAL A 211 19.84 -1.75 -4.42
C VAL A 211 19.47 -0.27 -4.41
N LYS A 212 19.50 0.37 -3.22
CA LYS A 212 19.19 1.79 -2.99
C LYS A 212 20.38 2.50 -2.35
N GLY A 213 21.37 2.86 -3.17
CA GLY A 213 22.62 3.45 -2.69
C GLY A 213 23.32 2.48 -1.72
N PRO A 214 23.63 2.87 -0.48
CA PRO A 214 24.31 2.01 0.49
C PRO A 214 23.39 0.97 1.17
N ILE A 215 22.10 0.92 0.84
CA ILE A 215 21.11 0.04 1.47
C ILE A 215 20.59 -0.96 0.43
N TYR A 216 20.77 -2.24 0.72
CA TYR A 216 20.38 -3.35 -0.12
C TYR A 216 19.20 -4.07 0.53
N LEU A 217 18.12 -4.28 -0.24
CA LEU A 217 16.95 -5.02 0.19
C LEU A 217 16.81 -6.29 -0.64
N VAL A 218 16.48 -7.39 0.03
CA VAL A 218 16.37 -8.71 -0.61
C VAL A 218 15.08 -9.39 -0.18
N CYS A 219 14.33 -9.92 -1.15
CA CYS A 219 13.19 -10.81 -0.90
C CYS A 219 13.52 -12.21 -1.41
N ILE A 220 13.34 -13.23 -0.57
CA ILE A 220 13.41 -14.63 -1.00
C ILE A 220 12.01 -15.21 -0.87
N SER A 221 11.40 -15.64 -1.97
CA SER A 221 10.00 -16.07 -1.99
C SER A 221 9.74 -17.31 -2.84
N CYS A 222 8.86 -18.18 -2.36
CA CYS A 222 8.24 -19.27 -3.13
C CYS A 222 6.70 -19.20 -3.11
N THR A 223 6.14 -17.99 -2.99
CA THR A 223 4.69 -17.72 -2.97
C THR A 223 4.06 -17.52 -4.35
N GLU A 224 4.84 -17.70 -5.43
CA GLU A 224 4.40 -17.52 -6.83
C GLU A 224 3.91 -16.11 -7.19
N GLU A 225 4.24 -15.10 -6.40
CA GLU A 225 4.03 -13.70 -6.76
C GLU A 225 4.95 -13.31 -7.95
N PRO A 226 4.50 -12.40 -8.84
CA PRO A 226 5.33 -11.92 -9.94
C PRO A 226 6.49 -11.05 -9.44
N TYR A 227 7.53 -10.91 -10.27
CA TYR A 227 8.74 -10.13 -9.95
C TYR A 227 8.39 -8.69 -9.53
N GLU A 228 7.48 -8.05 -10.26
CA GLU A 228 7.05 -6.68 -10.08
C GLU A 228 6.40 -6.49 -8.69
N ALA A 229 5.56 -7.42 -8.27
CA ALA A 229 4.90 -7.38 -6.96
C ALA A 229 5.93 -7.56 -5.82
N LEU A 230 6.85 -8.51 -5.94
CA LEU A 230 7.90 -8.73 -4.94
C LEU A 230 8.87 -7.54 -4.85
N ARG A 231 9.22 -6.95 -6.01
CA ARG A 231 10.04 -5.74 -6.08
C ARG A 231 9.31 -4.54 -5.47
N GLY A 232 8.02 -4.36 -5.75
CA GLY A 232 7.18 -3.30 -5.16
C GLY A 232 7.11 -3.39 -3.63
N GLN A 233 7.04 -4.61 -3.09
CA GLN A 233 7.10 -4.83 -1.64
C GLN A 233 8.43 -4.40 -1.03
N LEU A 234 9.56 -4.64 -1.72
CA LEU A 234 10.86 -4.12 -1.29
C LEU A 234 10.90 -2.59 -1.35
N GLU A 235 10.31 -1.97 -2.37
CA GLU A 235 10.20 -0.50 -2.47
C GLU A 235 9.38 0.08 -1.30
N LEU A 236 8.27 -0.56 -0.90
CA LEU A 236 7.47 -0.14 0.25
C LEU A 236 8.22 -0.32 1.58
N ILE A 237 8.98 -1.40 1.76
CA ILE A 237 9.83 -1.58 2.95
C ILE A 237 10.89 -0.47 3.02
N TYR A 238 11.53 -0.15 1.89
CA TYR A 238 12.48 0.97 1.82
C TYR A 238 11.78 2.31 2.13
N GLY A 239 10.59 2.53 1.58
CA GLY A 239 9.77 3.71 1.87
C GLY A 239 9.44 3.84 3.35
N GLN A 240 9.06 2.76 4.03
CA GLN A 240 8.78 2.77 5.47
C GLN A 240 10.00 3.15 6.30
N MET A 241 11.18 2.65 5.91
CA MET A 241 12.44 3.01 6.55
C MET A 241 12.77 4.49 6.33
N LEU A 242 12.53 5.01 5.12
CA LEU A 242 12.67 6.44 4.84
C LEU A 242 11.67 7.28 5.64
N LEU A 243 10.42 6.84 5.82
CA LEU A 243 9.44 7.53 6.65
C LEU A 243 9.95 7.74 8.09
N ILE A 244 10.71 6.79 8.62
CA ILE A 244 11.28 6.85 9.97
C ILE A 244 12.56 7.71 10.01
N LEU A 245 13.45 7.61 9.00
CA LEU A 245 14.83 8.15 9.08
C LEU A 245 15.21 9.23 8.07
N THR A 246 14.46 9.42 6.99
CA THR A 246 14.82 10.16 5.76
C THR A 246 15.95 9.52 4.93
N LYS A 247 16.11 10.01 3.69
CA LYS A 247 17.19 9.61 2.78
C LYS A 247 18.55 10.19 3.17
N SER A 248 18.60 11.11 4.13
CA SER A 248 19.85 11.66 4.66
C SER A 248 20.75 10.58 5.30
N VAL A 249 20.17 9.44 5.70
CA VAL A 249 20.93 8.26 6.19
C VAL A 249 22.00 7.78 5.19
N ASN A 250 21.80 7.99 3.89
CA ASN A 250 22.81 7.67 2.88
C ASN A 250 24.11 8.47 3.10
N ARG A 251 24.00 9.73 3.52
CA ARG A 251 25.15 10.59 3.83
C ARG A 251 25.96 10.06 5.02
N CYS A 252 25.32 9.37 5.97
CA CYS A 252 26.02 8.71 7.07
C CYS A 252 26.92 7.58 6.57
N PHE A 253 26.46 6.80 5.59
CA PHE A 253 27.27 5.76 4.95
C PHE A 253 28.38 6.32 4.07
N GLU A 254 28.14 7.44 3.37
CA GLU A 254 29.19 8.13 2.60
C GLU A 254 30.32 8.63 3.50
N LYS A 255 29.97 9.18 4.67
CA LYS A 255 30.95 9.62 5.67
C LYS A 255 31.66 8.45 6.36
N ASN A 256 30.92 7.39 6.67
CA ASN A 256 31.44 6.20 7.34
C ASN A 256 30.81 4.94 6.74
N PRO A 257 31.52 4.21 5.85
CA PRO A 257 31.04 2.96 5.27
C PRO A 257 30.72 1.86 6.30
N LYS A 258 31.28 1.97 7.52
CA LYS A 258 31.04 1.04 8.64
C LYS A 258 29.87 1.49 9.53
N PHE A 259 29.19 2.58 9.23
CA PHE A 259 28.04 3.09 9.97
C PHE A 259 27.02 1.98 10.24
N ASP A 260 26.52 1.94 11.47
CA ASP A 260 25.46 1.02 11.89
C ASP A 260 24.19 1.82 12.15
N MET A 261 23.19 1.60 11.32
CA MET A 261 21.90 2.30 11.41
C MET A 261 20.85 1.52 12.20
N THR A 262 21.14 0.29 12.62
CA THR A 262 20.21 -0.58 13.36
C THR A 262 19.64 0.10 14.61
N PRO A 263 20.45 0.81 15.43
CA PRO A 263 19.93 1.52 16.60
C PRO A 263 18.90 2.60 16.27
N LEU A 264 18.96 3.20 15.07
CA LEU A 264 18.02 4.24 14.65
C LEU A 264 16.63 3.66 14.30
N LEU A 265 16.54 2.36 14.04
CA LEU A 265 15.29 1.65 13.78
C LEU A 265 14.81 0.87 15.01
N GLY A 266 15.46 1.03 16.17
CA GLY A 266 15.07 0.37 17.41
C GLY A 266 13.60 0.63 17.77
N GLY A 267 12.88 -0.42 18.13
CA GLY A 267 11.46 -0.34 18.50
C GLY A 267 10.48 -0.26 17.33
N THR A 268 10.94 -0.32 16.08
CA THR A 268 10.07 -0.22 14.88
C THR A 268 9.70 -1.56 14.25
N ASP A 269 10.02 -2.68 14.91
CA ASP A 269 9.72 -4.04 14.42
C ASP A 269 8.23 -4.26 14.14
N ALA A 270 7.35 -3.70 14.97
CA ALA A 270 5.90 -3.75 14.78
C ALA A 270 5.48 -3.07 13.47
N VAL A 271 6.10 -1.93 13.14
CA VAL A 271 5.83 -1.17 11.91
C VAL A 271 6.18 -1.97 10.66
N PHE A 272 7.39 -2.56 10.61
CA PHE A 272 7.82 -3.36 9.46
C PHE A 272 7.04 -4.67 9.35
N SER A 273 6.81 -5.38 10.45
CA SER A 273 6.06 -6.64 10.45
C SER A 273 4.60 -6.45 10.03
N SER A 274 3.96 -5.34 10.44
CA SER A 274 2.61 -4.93 10.02
C SER A 274 2.56 -4.62 8.53
N LEU A 275 3.51 -3.83 8.01
CA LEU A 275 3.59 -3.55 6.57
C LEU A 275 3.74 -4.84 5.76
N ILE A 276 4.66 -5.73 6.17
CA ILE A 276 4.89 -7.01 5.50
C ILE A 276 3.65 -7.92 5.59
N HIS A 277 2.89 -7.86 6.68
CA HIS A 277 1.63 -8.57 6.80
C HIS A 277 0.58 -8.03 5.82
N SER A 278 0.53 -6.71 5.64
CA SER A 278 -0.40 -6.04 4.73
C SER A 278 -0.26 -6.46 3.26
N PHE A 279 0.94 -6.85 2.81
CA PHE A 279 1.19 -7.33 1.44
C PHE A 279 0.35 -8.54 1.03
N SER A 280 -0.26 -9.24 2.01
CA SER A 280 -1.11 -10.41 1.76
C SER A 280 -2.59 -10.08 1.62
N TRP A 281 -3.04 -8.88 2.01
CA TRP A 281 -4.46 -8.56 2.12
C TRP A 281 -4.85 -7.13 1.74
N ASN A 282 -3.92 -6.18 1.61
CA ASN A 282 -4.21 -4.79 1.29
C ASN A 282 -3.91 -4.48 -0.19
N PRO A 283 -4.93 -4.19 -1.03
CA PRO A 283 -4.72 -3.88 -2.45
C PRO A 283 -3.87 -2.64 -2.73
N ALA A 284 -3.84 -1.66 -1.81
CA ALA A 284 -3.01 -0.46 -1.94
C ALA A 284 -1.53 -0.79 -2.20
N THR A 285 -1.06 -1.95 -1.73
CA THR A 285 0.34 -2.40 -1.82
C THR A 285 0.81 -2.71 -3.25
N PHE A 286 -0.11 -2.89 -4.20
CA PHE A 286 0.22 -3.11 -5.61
C PHE A 286 -0.54 -2.19 -6.58
N LEU A 287 -1.64 -1.57 -6.14
CA LEU A 287 -2.41 -0.64 -6.97
C LEU A 287 -1.86 0.78 -6.99
N HIS A 288 -0.99 1.14 -6.05
CA HIS A 288 -0.52 2.52 -5.85
C HIS A 288 -1.69 3.51 -5.76
N ALA A 289 -2.73 3.13 -5.02
CA ALA A 289 -3.95 3.91 -4.80
C ALA A 289 -4.42 3.72 -3.36
N TYR A 290 -5.16 4.68 -2.81
CA TYR A 290 -5.74 4.57 -1.46
C TYR A 290 -7.26 4.37 -1.51
N THR A 291 -7.84 3.84 -0.44
CA THR A 291 -9.28 3.62 -0.32
C THR A 291 -9.89 4.64 0.61
N CYS A 292 -11.11 5.08 0.31
CA CYS A 292 -11.89 5.94 1.19
C CYS A 292 -12.91 5.13 2.00
N LEU A 293 -13.35 5.67 3.13
CA LEU A 293 -14.48 5.14 3.87
C LEU A 293 -15.78 5.58 3.16
N PRO A 294 -16.68 4.66 2.76
CA PRO A 294 -17.95 5.03 2.15
C PRO A 294 -18.76 5.92 3.10
N LEU A 295 -19.08 7.14 2.68
CA LEU A 295 -19.79 8.11 3.51
C LEU A 295 -20.70 8.97 2.64
N ALA A 296 -21.86 9.36 3.17
CA ALA A 296 -22.73 10.31 2.51
C ALA A 296 -21.97 11.59 2.12
N TYR A 297 -22.27 12.12 0.94
CA TYR A 297 -21.59 13.29 0.39
C TYR A 297 -21.58 14.48 1.36
N SER A 298 -22.71 14.76 2.02
CA SER A 298 -22.83 15.86 3.00
C SER A 298 -21.89 15.69 4.20
N THR A 299 -21.78 14.47 4.75
CA THR A 299 -20.88 14.14 5.86
C THR A 299 -19.42 14.36 5.47
N ARG A 300 -19.04 13.92 4.26
CA ARG A 300 -17.70 14.12 3.71
C ARG A 300 -17.38 15.60 3.49
N GLN A 301 -18.33 16.39 2.99
CA GLN A 301 -18.17 17.85 2.84
C GLN A 301 -17.97 18.54 4.19
N ALA A 302 -18.73 18.16 5.23
CA ALA A 302 -18.56 18.71 6.57
C ALA A 302 -17.15 18.44 7.13
N ALA A 303 -16.65 17.21 6.97
CA ALA A 303 -15.29 16.85 7.36
C ALA A 303 -14.22 17.60 6.55
N GLY A 304 -14.39 17.70 5.23
CA GLY A 304 -13.49 18.44 4.34
C GLY A 304 -13.40 19.93 4.67
N ALA A 305 -14.54 20.58 4.93
CA ALA A 305 -14.59 22.01 5.22
C ALA A 305 -13.78 22.38 6.48
N ILE A 306 -13.87 21.59 7.56
CA ILE A 306 -13.10 21.88 8.78
C ILE A 306 -11.61 21.54 8.63
N LEU A 307 -11.26 20.50 7.86
CA LEU A 307 -9.85 20.23 7.57
C LEU A 307 -9.24 21.34 6.69
N GLN A 308 -10.02 21.92 5.78
CA GLN A 308 -9.59 23.06 4.96
C GLN A 308 -9.34 24.31 5.80
N ASP A 309 -10.24 24.66 6.71
CA ASP A 309 -10.07 25.79 7.64
C ASP A 309 -8.77 25.68 8.46
N VAL A 310 -8.41 24.47 8.88
CA VAL A 310 -7.16 24.20 9.60
C VAL A 310 -5.94 24.20 8.68
N ALA A 311 -6.04 23.68 7.46
CA ALA A 311 -4.96 23.74 6.48
C ALA A 311 -4.57 25.20 6.17
N ASP A 312 -5.57 26.08 6.08
CA ASP A 312 -5.38 27.51 5.83
C ASP A 312 -4.68 28.25 7.00
N SER A 313 -4.65 27.66 8.20
CA SER A 313 -3.89 28.19 9.34
C SER A 313 -2.41 27.74 9.40
N GLY A 314 -1.91 27.11 8.33
CA GLY A 314 -0.49 26.75 8.19
C GLY A 314 -0.17 25.27 8.43
N VAL A 315 -1.19 24.39 8.46
CA VAL A 315 -0.99 22.94 8.47
C VAL A 315 -0.76 22.45 7.04
N LEU A 316 0.35 21.75 6.80
CA LEU A 316 0.72 21.28 5.46
C LEU A 316 -0.25 20.20 4.94
N PHE A 317 -0.58 19.20 5.76
CA PHE A 317 -1.61 18.21 5.45
C PHE A 317 -2.47 17.94 6.68
N ALA A 318 -3.78 17.96 6.49
CA ALA A 318 -4.76 17.56 7.49
C ALA A 318 -5.49 16.31 6.98
N ILE A 319 -5.38 15.20 7.72
CA ILE A 319 -5.80 13.88 7.27
C ILE A 319 -6.66 13.24 8.35
N LEU A 320 -7.91 12.93 8.02
CA LEU A 320 -8.83 12.19 8.89
C LEU A 320 -8.97 10.77 8.35
N MET A 321 -8.65 9.79 9.20
CA MET A 321 -8.57 8.38 8.84
C MET A 321 -9.46 7.53 9.74
N CYS A 322 -9.97 6.43 9.19
CA CYS A 322 -10.57 5.34 9.95
C CYS A 322 -9.88 4.03 9.54
N LYS A 323 -9.12 3.42 10.46
CA LYS A 323 -8.20 2.31 10.14
C LYS A 323 -7.31 2.69 8.95
N HIS A 324 -7.44 1.98 7.82
CA HIS A 324 -6.71 2.22 6.58
C HIS A 324 -7.50 3.02 5.53
N LYS A 325 -8.75 3.41 5.84
CA LYS A 325 -9.65 4.11 4.93
C LYS A 325 -9.59 5.61 5.20
N VAL A 326 -9.44 6.41 4.14
CA VAL A 326 -9.44 7.88 4.23
C VAL A 326 -10.87 8.40 4.37
N ILE A 327 -11.12 9.23 5.37
CA ILE A 327 -12.40 9.95 5.52
C ILE A 327 -12.33 11.29 4.78
N SER A 328 -11.25 12.04 4.99
CA SER A 328 -11.01 13.31 4.31
C SER A 328 -9.51 13.66 4.35
N LEU A 329 -9.04 14.36 3.33
CA LEU A 329 -7.65 14.78 3.16
C LEU A 329 -7.62 16.17 2.55
N VAL A 330 -6.89 17.09 3.18
CA VAL A 330 -6.60 18.42 2.64
C VAL A 330 -5.11 18.70 2.74
N GLY A 331 -4.53 19.22 1.66
CA GLY A 331 -3.17 19.76 1.64
C GLY A 331 -3.17 21.26 1.45
N ALA A 332 -2.29 21.97 2.16
CA ALA A 332 -2.08 23.40 1.99
C ALA A 332 -1.71 23.73 0.54
N GLN A 333 -2.24 24.84 0.01
CA GLN A 333 -2.00 25.28 -1.37
C GLN A 333 -2.27 24.19 -2.42
N LYS A 334 -3.23 23.30 -2.16
CA LYS A 334 -3.56 22.13 -3.01
C LYS A 334 -2.41 21.13 -3.18
N ALA A 335 -1.48 21.07 -2.22
CA ALA A 335 -0.47 20.02 -2.18
C ALA A 335 -1.14 18.64 -2.17
N SER A 336 -0.62 17.71 -2.95
CA SER A 336 -1.12 16.34 -3.07
C SER A 336 -0.21 15.36 -2.33
N LEU A 337 -0.81 14.37 -1.65
CA LEU A 337 -0.08 13.33 -0.92
C LEU A 337 -0.10 12.00 -1.69
N HIS A 338 1.07 11.46 -2.05
CA HIS A 338 1.16 10.20 -2.80
C HIS A 338 0.44 9.06 -2.06
N PRO A 339 -0.29 8.17 -2.78
CA PRO A 339 -0.91 6.97 -2.19
C PRO A 339 0.03 6.08 -1.38
N ASP A 340 1.23 5.77 -1.89
CA ASP A 340 2.29 5.08 -1.12
C ASP A 340 2.66 5.81 0.18
N ASP A 341 2.79 7.15 0.19
CA ASP A 341 3.08 7.89 1.42
C ASP A 341 1.89 7.79 2.40
N MET A 342 0.64 7.84 1.92
CA MET A 342 -0.57 7.61 2.73
C MET A 342 -0.58 6.20 3.33
N LEU A 343 -0.25 5.17 2.54
CA LEU A 343 -0.16 3.78 3.00
C LEU A 343 0.88 3.63 4.11
N LEU A 344 2.07 4.22 3.92
CA LEU A 344 3.17 4.14 4.89
C LEU A 344 2.85 4.92 6.18
N LEU A 345 2.20 6.09 6.07
CA LEU A 345 1.70 6.86 7.22
C LEU A 345 0.67 6.07 8.02
N ALA A 346 -0.35 5.53 7.34
CA ALA A 346 -1.38 4.73 7.99
C ALA A 346 -0.78 3.52 8.70
N ASN A 347 0.16 2.81 8.05
CA ASN A 347 0.86 1.70 8.66
C ASN A 347 1.69 2.12 9.89
N PHE A 348 2.41 3.25 9.80
CA PHE A 348 3.19 3.78 10.92
C PHE A 348 2.30 4.10 12.12
N VAL A 349 1.16 4.77 11.90
CA VAL A 349 0.24 5.16 12.98
C VAL A 349 -0.46 3.96 13.61
N LEU A 350 -0.96 3.03 12.79
CA LEU A 350 -1.70 1.87 13.29
C LEU A 350 -0.82 0.84 14.00
N SER A 351 0.48 0.81 13.69
CA SER A 351 1.43 -0.14 14.27
C SER A 351 2.12 0.40 15.53
N SER A 352 1.82 1.63 15.93
CA SER A 352 2.45 2.30 17.07
C SER A 352 1.43 2.51 18.19
N GLU A 353 1.48 1.65 19.21
CA GLU A 353 0.52 1.68 20.32
C GLU A 353 0.58 2.99 21.14
N SER A 354 1.74 3.64 21.19
CA SER A 354 1.93 4.92 21.89
C SER A 354 1.01 6.03 21.38
N PHE A 355 0.61 6.01 20.11
CA PHE A 355 -0.31 7.02 19.57
C PHE A 355 -1.75 6.83 20.06
N ARG A 356 -2.12 5.66 20.57
CA ARG A 356 -3.47 5.40 21.10
C ARG A 356 -3.64 5.89 22.53
N THR A 357 -2.56 6.01 23.29
CA THR A 357 -2.62 6.34 24.73
C THR A 357 -2.42 7.82 25.01
N SER A 358 -1.77 8.56 24.12
CA SER A 358 -1.55 10.00 24.26
C SER A 358 -1.50 10.72 22.92
N GLU A 359 -1.71 12.04 22.97
CA GLU A 359 -1.36 12.91 21.85
C GLU A 359 0.13 12.77 21.54
N SER A 360 0.46 12.62 20.26
CA SER A 360 1.84 12.47 19.83
C SER A 360 2.25 13.52 18.82
N PHE A 361 3.52 13.91 18.88
CA PHE A 361 4.16 14.80 17.93
C PHE A 361 5.51 14.20 17.55
N SER A 362 5.54 13.57 16.38
CA SER A 362 6.67 12.73 15.98
C SER A 362 7.28 13.22 14.67
N PRO A 363 8.63 13.29 14.57
CA PRO A 363 9.28 13.55 13.28
C PRO A 363 9.05 12.37 12.34
N ILE A 364 8.70 12.68 11.09
CA ILE A 364 8.48 11.71 10.02
C ILE A 364 9.06 12.24 8.71
N CYS A 365 9.18 11.38 7.71
CA CYS A 365 9.49 11.78 6.34
C CYS A 365 8.39 11.25 5.41
N LEU A 366 8.17 11.94 4.29
CA LEU A 366 7.28 11.49 3.23
C LEU A 366 8.12 11.16 2.00
N PRO A 367 8.43 9.87 1.75
CA PRO A 367 9.37 9.46 0.71
C PRO A 367 9.05 9.97 -0.70
N ARG A 368 7.77 10.10 -1.05
CA ARG A 368 7.34 10.56 -2.37
C ARG A 368 7.08 12.05 -2.45
N PHE A 369 6.82 12.71 -1.32
CA PHE A 369 6.72 14.17 -1.24
C PHE A 369 8.11 14.85 -1.17
N ASN A 370 8.92 14.52 -0.17
CA ASN A 370 10.30 14.98 -0.04
C ASN A 370 11.12 14.02 0.83
N ALA A 371 11.84 13.10 0.20
CA ALA A 371 12.64 12.08 0.88
C ALA A 371 13.82 12.63 1.71
N MET A 372 14.19 13.91 1.57
CA MET A 372 15.37 14.50 2.23
C MET A 372 15.02 15.30 3.49
N ALA A 373 13.75 15.63 3.71
CA ALA A 373 13.33 16.51 4.80
C ALA A 373 12.46 15.77 5.81
N PHE A 374 12.60 16.16 7.08
CA PHE A 374 11.63 15.82 8.11
C PHE A 374 10.43 16.76 8.04
N LEU A 375 9.26 16.18 8.27
CA LEU A 375 8.04 16.83 8.70
C LEU A 375 7.77 16.39 10.14
N TYR A 376 6.80 17.05 10.78
CA TYR A 376 6.31 16.66 12.09
C TYR A 376 4.84 16.28 11.99
N ALA A 377 4.51 15.09 12.48
CA ALA A 377 3.16 14.55 12.53
C ALA A 377 2.59 14.72 13.94
N TYR A 378 1.55 15.54 14.07
CA TYR A 378 0.66 15.52 15.23
C TYR A 378 -0.42 14.44 15.01
N VAL A 379 -0.49 13.46 15.89
CA VAL A 379 -1.41 12.32 15.79
C VAL A 379 -2.29 12.25 17.03
N HIS A 380 -3.60 12.10 16.80
CA HIS A 380 -4.58 11.95 17.87
C HIS A 380 -5.74 11.04 17.45
N TYR A 381 -6.04 10.02 18.26
CA TYR A 381 -7.20 9.15 18.08
C TYR A 381 -8.45 9.83 18.67
N LEU A 382 -9.49 9.97 17.85
CA LEU A 382 -10.79 10.52 18.24
C LEU A 382 -11.70 9.42 18.82
N ASP A 383 -11.47 8.17 18.41
CA ASP A 383 -12.06 6.96 19.00
C ASP A 383 -11.11 5.76 18.80
N VAL A 384 -11.59 4.52 18.92
CA VAL A 384 -10.77 3.29 18.81
C VAL A 384 -10.12 3.12 17.43
N ASP A 385 -10.78 3.57 16.37
CA ASP A 385 -10.42 3.30 14.98
C ASP A 385 -10.22 4.57 14.13
N THR A 386 -10.74 5.71 14.59
CA THR A 386 -10.69 7.01 13.92
C THR A 386 -9.59 7.88 14.50
N TYR A 387 -8.72 8.40 13.65
CA TYR A 387 -7.60 9.24 14.06
C TYR A 387 -7.35 10.39 13.08
N LEU A 388 -6.82 11.48 13.63
CA LEU A 388 -6.41 12.68 12.94
C LEU A 388 -4.88 12.73 12.84
N MET A 389 -4.37 13.05 11.66
CA MET A 389 -2.96 13.40 11.44
C MET A 389 -2.88 14.83 10.90
N LEU A 390 -2.15 15.70 11.59
CA LEU A 390 -1.81 17.04 11.12
C LEU A 390 -0.31 17.10 10.88
N LEU A 391 0.10 17.35 9.65
CA LEU A 391 1.50 17.39 9.23
C LEU A 391 1.95 18.83 9.06
N THR A 392 3.17 19.13 9.51
CA THR A 392 3.77 20.47 9.39
C THR A 392 5.27 20.38 9.13
N THR A 393 5.85 21.45 8.60
CA THR A 393 7.32 21.62 8.48
C THR A 393 7.94 22.23 9.74
N SER A 394 7.14 22.78 10.66
CA SER A 394 7.64 23.47 11.86
C SER A 394 7.70 22.53 13.06
N SER A 395 8.88 22.48 13.72
CA SER A 395 9.13 21.65 14.90
C SER A 395 8.52 22.20 16.19
N ASP A 396 8.07 23.45 16.17
CA ASP A 396 7.51 24.19 17.30
C ASP A 396 5.98 24.35 17.22
N ALA A 397 5.33 23.80 16.20
CA ALA A 397 3.89 23.94 15.97
C ALA A 397 2.99 23.11 16.91
N PHE A 398 3.54 22.41 17.91
CA PHE A 398 2.78 21.48 18.76
C PHE A 398 1.48 22.10 19.32
N PHE A 399 1.59 23.28 19.94
CA PHE A 399 0.45 23.95 20.56
C PHE A 399 -0.58 24.42 19.52
N HIS A 400 -0.12 24.97 18.40
CA HIS A 400 -1.00 25.35 17.29
C HIS A 400 -1.78 24.14 16.74
N LEU A 401 -1.12 23.00 16.56
CA LEU A 401 -1.76 21.77 16.07
C LEU A 401 -2.75 21.18 17.09
N LYS A 402 -2.46 21.31 18.39
CA LYS A 402 -3.39 20.93 19.46
C LYS A 402 -4.66 21.78 19.45
N ASP A 403 -4.54 23.09 19.25
CA ASP A 403 -5.68 24.00 19.12
C ASP A 403 -6.49 23.67 17.85
N CYS A 404 -5.81 23.39 16.73
CA CYS A 404 -6.43 22.93 15.50
C CYS A 404 -7.21 21.61 15.69
N ARG A 405 -6.61 20.62 16.35
CA ARG A 405 -7.28 19.35 16.70
C ARG A 405 -8.55 19.60 17.51
N THR A 406 -8.48 20.46 18.52
CA THR A 406 -9.64 20.78 19.36
C THR A 406 -10.78 21.40 18.54
N ARG A 407 -10.46 22.32 17.62
CA ARG A 407 -11.46 22.90 16.69
C ARG A 407 -12.08 21.84 15.80
N ILE A 408 -11.25 20.97 15.20
CA ILE A 408 -11.70 19.86 14.35
C ILE A 408 -12.67 18.97 15.11
N GLU A 409 -12.27 18.49 16.28
CA GLU A 409 -13.07 17.58 17.11
C GLU A 409 -14.44 18.15 17.47
N VAL A 410 -14.51 19.43 17.87
CA VAL A 410 -15.78 20.11 18.16
C VAL A 410 -16.71 20.14 16.95
N VAL A 411 -16.19 20.44 15.75
CA VAL A 411 -17.01 20.50 14.54
C VAL A 411 -17.43 19.10 14.09
N LEU A 412 -16.55 18.10 14.15
CA LEU A 412 -16.88 16.72 13.79
C LEU A 412 -17.99 16.14 14.69
N LEU A 413 -17.96 16.47 15.99
CA LEU A 413 -19.03 16.09 16.93
C LEU A 413 -20.34 16.81 16.61
N LYS A 414 -20.32 18.13 16.40
CA LYS A 414 -21.53 18.91 16.11
C LYS A 414 -22.18 18.55 14.77
N SER A 415 -21.39 18.14 13.79
CA SER A 415 -21.84 17.73 12.46
C SER A 415 -22.14 16.23 12.34
N ASN A 416 -22.08 15.49 13.45
CA ASN A 416 -22.36 14.05 13.53
C ASN A 416 -21.43 13.16 12.67
N VAL A 417 -20.28 13.68 12.22
CA VAL A 417 -19.37 12.94 11.33
C VAL A 417 -18.85 11.67 11.98
N LEU A 418 -18.47 11.72 13.26
CA LEU A 418 -17.92 10.54 13.96
C LEU A 418 -18.95 9.41 14.09
N SER A 419 -20.22 9.74 14.32
CA SER A 419 -21.28 8.72 14.38
C SER A 419 -21.59 8.12 13.01
N GLU A 420 -21.53 8.91 11.94
CA GLU A 420 -21.66 8.39 10.56
C GLU A 420 -20.47 7.51 10.17
N VAL A 421 -19.26 7.84 10.62
CA VAL A 421 -18.06 6.99 10.46
C VAL A 421 -18.28 5.64 11.13
N GLN A 422 -18.73 5.63 12.39
CA GLN A 422 -19.03 4.39 13.12
C GLN A 422 -20.13 3.56 12.45
N ARG A 423 -21.18 4.21 11.92
CA ARG A 423 -22.24 3.53 11.16
C ARG A 423 -21.69 2.90 9.88
N SER A 424 -20.92 3.65 9.09
CA SER A 424 -20.27 3.15 7.87
C SER A 424 -19.35 1.96 8.13
N MET A 425 -18.64 1.94 9.26
CA MET A 425 -17.83 0.78 9.66
C MET A 425 -18.65 -0.49 9.91
N LEU A 426 -19.88 -0.35 10.42
CA LEU A 426 -20.78 -1.47 10.68
C LEU A 426 -21.50 -1.93 9.42
N ASP A 427 -21.92 -0.99 8.58
CA ASP A 427 -22.62 -1.26 7.32
C ASP A 427 -21.67 -1.87 6.28
N GLY A 428 -20.38 -1.54 6.34
CA GLY A 428 -19.35 -2.09 5.47
C GLY A 428 -19.21 -1.34 4.15
N GLY A 429 -18.55 -2.00 3.19
CA GLY A 429 -18.34 -1.49 1.85
C GLY A 429 -19.40 -1.94 0.85
N LEU A 430 -19.02 -1.95 -0.43
CA LEU A 430 -19.88 -2.43 -1.50
C LEU A 430 -19.98 -3.95 -1.48
N HIS A 431 -21.18 -4.50 -1.44
CA HIS A 431 -21.44 -5.94 -1.51
C HIS A 431 -21.84 -6.34 -2.93
N VAL A 432 -21.23 -7.42 -3.47
CA VAL A 432 -21.52 -7.88 -4.84
C VAL A 432 -22.96 -8.34 -5.02
N GLU A 433 -23.63 -8.71 -3.92
CA GLU A 433 -25.03 -9.11 -3.86
C GLU A 433 -26.00 -7.94 -4.11
N ASP A 434 -25.56 -6.71 -3.80
CA ASP A 434 -26.35 -5.49 -3.94
C ASP A 434 -26.21 -4.87 -5.34
N LEU A 435 -25.41 -5.47 -6.23
CA LEU A 435 -25.21 -4.99 -7.58
C LEU A 435 -26.56 -4.93 -8.33
N PRO A 436 -26.97 -3.76 -8.85
CA PRO A 436 -28.25 -3.62 -9.52
C PRO A 436 -28.38 -4.55 -10.74
N VAL A 437 -29.34 -5.47 -10.68
CA VAL A 437 -29.61 -6.43 -11.77
C VAL A 437 -30.57 -5.80 -12.77
N ASP A 438 -30.18 -5.81 -14.04
CA ASP A 438 -31.04 -5.46 -15.17
C ASP A 438 -32.32 -6.33 -15.17
N PRO A 439 -33.53 -5.74 -15.13
CA PRO A 439 -34.80 -6.46 -15.09
C PRO A 439 -34.97 -7.52 -16.19
N SER A 440 -34.27 -7.35 -17.32
CA SER A 440 -34.30 -8.30 -18.44
C SER A 440 -33.74 -9.69 -18.12
N LEU A 441 -32.94 -9.83 -17.05
CA LEU A 441 -32.33 -11.10 -16.64
C LEU A 441 -33.26 -12.00 -15.79
N ARG A 442 -34.43 -11.50 -15.36
CA ARG A 442 -35.40 -12.32 -14.60
C ARG A 442 -36.21 -13.30 -15.45
N LEU A 443 -36.12 -13.23 -16.79
CA LEU A 443 -36.98 -14.04 -17.67
C LEU A 443 -36.37 -15.40 -18.09
N GLY A 444 -35.15 -15.73 -17.66
CA GLY A 444 -34.40 -16.90 -18.16
C GLY A 444 -34.30 -18.12 -17.23
N SER A 445 -34.83 -18.06 -16.00
CA SER A 445 -34.62 -19.10 -14.97
C SER A 445 -35.93 -19.62 -14.36
N ALA A 446 -36.89 -20.00 -15.21
CA ALA A 446 -38.04 -20.78 -14.76
C ALA A 446 -38.06 -22.11 -15.53
N CYS A 447 -37.63 -23.19 -14.88
CA CYS A 447 -37.94 -24.56 -15.34
C CYS A 447 -39.47 -24.72 -15.39
N PRO A 448 -40.05 -25.24 -16.47
CA PRO A 448 -41.47 -25.55 -16.49
C PRO A 448 -41.68 -26.86 -15.74
N HIS A 449 -42.05 -26.78 -14.46
CA HIS A 449 -42.64 -27.91 -13.77
C HIS A 449 -44.13 -27.99 -14.13
N LEU A 450 -44.50 -29.14 -14.69
CA LEU A 450 -45.88 -29.61 -14.82
C LEU A 450 -46.64 -29.48 -13.49
N GLY A 451 -47.86 -28.98 -13.55
CA GLY A 451 -48.86 -29.11 -12.49
C GLY A 451 -49.63 -27.83 -12.24
N GLN A 452 -50.82 -27.75 -12.83
CA GLN A 452 -51.84 -26.76 -12.49
C GLN A 452 -52.21 -26.85 -11.00
N ASP A 453 -52.37 -25.70 -10.34
CA ASP A 453 -53.66 -25.38 -9.74
C ASP A 453 -53.86 -23.87 -9.59
N ARG A 454 -55.04 -23.42 -10.02
CA ARG A 454 -55.53 -22.03 -10.02
C ARG A 454 -56.28 -21.75 -8.71
N ILE A 455 -55.92 -20.72 -7.94
CA ILE A 455 -56.85 -19.81 -7.24
C ILE A 455 -56.21 -18.40 -7.14
N ALA A 456 -56.99 -17.35 -7.43
CA ALA A 456 -56.63 -15.93 -7.43
C ALA A 456 -57.03 -15.21 -6.10
N PRO A 457 -57.02 -13.86 -5.99
CA PRO A 457 -55.90 -13.02 -5.56
C PRO A 457 -56.17 -12.23 -4.25
N GLY A 458 -55.12 -11.92 -3.48
CA GLY A 458 -55.23 -10.97 -2.36
C GLY A 458 -53.94 -10.71 -1.57
N SER A 459 -53.40 -9.49 -1.68
CA SER A 459 -52.55 -8.78 -0.70
C SER A 459 -51.05 -9.18 -0.56
N PRO A 460 -50.15 -8.22 -0.21
CA PRO A 460 -48.78 -8.17 -0.69
C PRO A 460 -47.82 -8.84 0.28
N ASN A 461 -47.28 -9.97 -0.14
CA ASN A 461 -45.97 -10.41 0.30
C ASN A 461 -45.22 -10.85 -0.96
N ARG A 462 -44.44 -9.93 -1.52
CA ARG A 462 -43.39 -10.29 -2.48
C ARG A 462 -42.41 -11.15 -1.70
N PHE A 463 -42.63 -12.46 -1.75
CA PHE A 463 -41.61 -13.44 -1.44
C PHE A 463 -40.38 -13.06 -2.27
N ARG A 464 -39.38 -12.55 -1.56
CA ARG A 464 -38.00 -12.43 -2.02
C ARG A 464 -37.59 -13.87 -2.30
N GLU A 465 -37.74 -14.32 -3.53
CA GLU A 465 -37.05 -15.52 -4.02
C GLU A 465 -35.57 -15.20 -3.94
N VAL A 466 -35.02 -15.47 -2.75
CA VAL A 466 -33.60 -15.59 -2.51
C VAL A 466 -33.20 -16.85 -3.25
N ASN A 467 -32.87 -16.72 -4.53
CA ASN A 467 -31.85 -17.60 -5.07
C ASN A 467 -30.68 -17.43 -4.11
N VAL A 468 -30.39 -18.45 -3.32
CA VAL A 468 -29.18 -18.56 -2.51
C VAL A 468 -28.03 -18.71 -3.51
N GLY A 469 -27.74 -17.60 -4.19
CA GLY A 469 -26.66 -17.47 -5.14
C GLY A 469 -25.38 -17.30 -4.34
N ILE A 470 -24.43 -18.19 -4.56
CA ILE A 470 -23.09 -18.13 -3.99
C ILE A 470 -22.38 -16.96 -4.70
N GLY A 471 -22.64 -15.73 -4.24
CA GLY A 471 -22.11 -14.48 -4.79
C GLY A 471 -23.13 -13.62 -5.56
N GLY A 472 -22.63 -12.56 -6.18
CA GLY A 472 -23.39 -11.59 -6.96
C GLY A 472 -23.79 -12.05 -8.37
N PRO A 473 -24.39 -11.15 -9.17
CA PRO A 473 -24.94 -11.47 -10.49
C PRO A 473 -23.92 -12.13 -11.42
N SER A 474 -24.38 -13.13 -12.19
CA SER A 474 -23.53 -13.90 -13.12
C SER A 474 -22.34 -14.60 -12.46
N GLY A 475 -22.41 -14.88 -11.15
CA GLY A 475 -21.34 -15.51 -10.39
C GLY A 475 -20.21 -14.56 -10.00
N LEU A 476 -20.45 -13.24 -9.92
CA LEU A 476 -19.46 -12.29 -9.43
C LEU A 476 -19.16 -12.52 -7.95
N TRP A 477 -17.92 -12.80 -7.60
CA TRP A 477 -17.51 -13.03 -6.21
C TRP A 477 -16.81 -11.83 -5.59
N HIS A 478 -16.09 -11.04 -6.38
CA HIS A 478 -15.36 -9.88 -5.89
C HIS A 478 -14.96 -8.95 -7.04
N PHE A 479 -14.85 -7.66 -6.78
CA PHE A 479 -14.18 -6.72 -7.69
C PHE A 479 -13.33 -5.67 -6.96
N ILE A 480 -12.39 -5.09 -7.70
CA ILE A 480 -11.63 -3.89 -7.34
C ILE A 480 -11.79 -2.92 -8.51
N TYR A 481 -12.22 -1.70 -8.23
CA TYR A 481 -12.23 -0.60 -9.18
C TYR A 481 -11.24 0.47 -8.71
N ARG A 482 -10.26 0.83 -9.56
CA ARG A 482 -9.31 1.92 -9.34
C ARG A 482 -9.65 3.08 -10.27
N SER A 483 -9.90 4.26 -9.70
CA SER A 483 -9.91 5.51 -10.44
C SER A 483 -8.47 5.96 -10.64
N ILE A 484 -8.03 6.05 -11.91
CA ILE A 484 -6.67 6.46 -12.27
C ILE A 484 -6.46 7.94 -11.93
N PHE A 485 -7.46 8.78 -12.23
CA PHE A 485 -7.36 10.22 -12.04
C PHE A 485 -7.28 10.63 -10.57
N LEU A 486 -7.95 9.87 -9.70
CA LEU A 486 -8.02 10.16 -8.26
C LEU A 486 -6.94 9.45 -7.46
N ASP A 487 -6.17 8.53 -8.08
CA ASP A 487 -5.35 7.51 -7.40
C ASP A 487 -6.06 6.88 -6.19
N GLN A 488 -7.35 6.58 -6.39
CA GLN A 488 -8.21 5.97 -5.38
C GLN A 488 -8.77 4.64 -5.89
N TYR A 489 -9.05 3.71 -4.98
CA TYR A 489 -9.72 2.48 -5.32
C TYR A 489 -10.84 2.14 -4.33
N VAL A 490 -11.81 1.38 -4.82
CA VAL A 490 -12.82 0.70 -4.03
C VAL A 490 -12.69 -0.80 -4.28
N SER A 491 -12.86 -1.58 -3.21
CA SER A 491 -12.90 -3.04 -3.26
C SER A 491 -14.24 -3.47 -2.69
N SER A 492 -14.90 -4.43 -3.35
CA SER A 492 -16.08 -5.05 -2.75
C SER A 492 -15.71 -5.78 -1.47
N GLU A 493 -16.64 -5.86 -0.52
CA GLU A 493 -16.49 -6.70 0.65
C GLU A 493 -16.49 -8.18 0.27
N PHE A 494 -15.80 -9.01 1.05
CA PHE A 494 -15.75 -10.44 0.80
C PHE A 494 -17.03 -11.13 1.28
N SER A 495 -17.66 -11.88 0.39
CA SER A 495 -18.78 -12.76 0.70
C SER A 495 -18.44 -14.22 0.36
N ALA A 496 -19.36 -15.15 0.65
CA ALA A 496 -19.18 -16.56 0.27
C ALA A 496 -19.07 -16.67 -1.27
N PRO A 497 -18.07 -17.38 -1.82
CA PRO A 497 -17.26 -18.40 -1.15
C PRO A 497 -15.87 -17.93 -0.68
N LEU A 498 -15.57 -16.63 -0.66
CA LEU A 498 -14.27 -16.02 -0.36
C LEU A 498 -14.11 -15.55 1.10
N ASN A 499 -14.79 -16.20 2.04
CA ASN A 499 -14.81 -15.79 3.44
C ASN A 499 -13.52 -16.14 4.22
N SER A 500 -12.69 -17.07 3.73
CA SER A 500 -11.45 -17.44 4.44
C SER A 500 -10.24 -16.58 4.03
N SER A 501 -9.38 -16.26 5.01
CA SER A 501 -8.13 -15.53 4.77
C SER A 501 -7.24 -16.20 3.71
N ASN A 502 -7.26 -17.53 3.61
CA ASN A 502 -6.46 -18.26 2.62
C ASN A 502 -6.99 -18.06 1.20
N GLN A 503 -8.31 -18.07 1.00
CA GLN A 503 -8.93 -17.78 -0.29
C GLN A 503 -8.71 -16.33 -0.71
N GLN A 504 -8.86 -15.37 0.22
CA GLN A 504 -8.61 -13.95 -0.03
C GLN A 504 -7.15 -13.70 -0.44
N LYS A 505 -6.19 -14.29 0.28
CA LYS A 505 -4.76 -14.24 -0.06
C LYS A 505 -4.48 -14.83 -1.45
N ARG A 506 -5.16 -15.92 -1.81
CA ARG A 506 -5.01 -16.55 -3.13
C ARG A 506 -5.58 -15.63 -4.23
N LEU A 507 -6.74 -15.04 -4.00
CA LEU A 507 -7.35 -14.10 -4.94
C LEU A 507 -6.47 -12.86 -5.15
N TYR A 508 -5.96 -12.25 -4.09
CA TYR A 508 -5.07 -11.09 -4.24
C TYR A 508 -3.78 -11.42 -4.97
N ARG A 509 -3.21 -12.62 -4.78
CA ARG A 509 -2.08 -13.08 -5.62
C ARG A 509 -2.48 -13.23 -7.09
N ALA A 510 -3.70 -13.68 -7.36
CA ALA A 510 -4.21 -13.78 -8.73
C ALA A 510 -4.39 -12.38 -9.35
N TYR A 511 -4.91 -11.40 -8.61
CA TYR A 511 -4.95 -10.00 -9.04
C TYR A 511 -3.56 -9.40 -9.22
N GLN A 512 -2.57 -9.71 -8.38
CA GLN A 512 -1.19 -9.26 -8.58
C GLN A 512 -0.58 -9.83 -9.87
N LYS A 513 -0.81 -11.12 -10.16
CA LYS A 513 -0.40 -11.76 -11.43
C LYS A 513 -1.08 -11.09 -12.63
N LEU A 514 -2.34 -10.70 -12.49
CA LEU A 514 -3.11 -10.01 -13.51
C LEU A 514 -2.60 -8.57 -13.72
N TYR A 515 -2.41 -7.83 -12.63
CA TYR A 515 -1.83 -6.48 -12.61
C TYR A 515 -0.48 -6.44 -13.32
N ALA A 516 0.45 -7.32 -12.94
CA ALA A 516 1.78 -7.39 -13.56
C ALA A 516 1.69 -7.68 -15.07
N SER A 517 0.81 -8.59 -15.48
CA SER A 517 0.64 -8.93 -16.89
C SER A 517 -0.01 -7.81 -17.72
N MET A 518 -0.91 -7.03 -17.13
CA MET A 518 -1.61 -5.95 -17.83
C MET A 518 -0.76 -4.68 -17.95
N HIS A 519 0.19 -4.50 -17.03
CA HIS A 519 1.12 -3.36 -16.98
C HIS A 519 2.51 -3.67 -17.56
N ASP A 520 2.72 -4.87 -18.10
CA ASP A 520 3.98 -5.21 -18.75
C ASP A 520 4.17 -4.38 -20.02
N ARG A 521 5.30 -3.66 -20.09
CA ARG A 521 5.63 -2.75 -21.19
C ARG A 521 5.98 -3.49 -22.47
N GLY A 522 6.31 -4.79 -22.39
CA GLY A 522 6.75 -5.60 -23.53
C GLY A 522 5.66 -5.96 -24.54
N ASN A 523 4.39 -6.02 -24.12
CA ASN A 523 3.30 -6.56 -24.94
C ASN A 523 2.31 -5.50 -25.43
N GLY A 524 2.59 -4.22 -25.17
CA GLY A 524 1.62 -3.12 -25.28
C GLY A 524 0.56 -3.20 -24.17
N PRO A 525 -0.15 -2.10 -23.84
CA PRO A 525 -1.15 -2.14 -22.79
C PRO A 525 -2.33 -3.01 -23.26
N HIS A 526 -2.39 -4.25 -22.75
CA HIS A 526 -3.60 -5.05 -22.87
C HIS A 526 -4.73 -4.25 -22.23
N LYS A 527 -5.70 -3.78 -23.03
CA LYS A 527 -6.83 -3.01 -22.50
C LYS A 527 -7.81 -3.89 -21.75
N THR A 528 -7.89 -5.17 -22.12
CA THR A 528 -8.78 -6.14 -21.49
C THR A 528 -8.15 -7.52 -21.48
N GLN A 529 -8.31 -8.27 -20.39
CA GLN A 529 -7.88 -9.65 -20.29
C GLN A 529 -8.94 -10.49 -19.56
N PHE A 530 -9.23 -11.66 -20.12
CA PHE A 530 -10.08 -12.68 -19.53
C PHE A 530 -9.25 -13.94 -19.32
N ARG A 531 -9.18 -14.43 -18.08
CA ARG A 531 -8.47 -15.67 -17.73
C ARG A 531 -9.41 -16.59 -16.98
N ARG A 532 -9.28 -17.89 -17.21
CA ARG A 532 -10.01 -18.92 -16.48
C ARG A 532 -9.01 -19.91 -15.93
N ASP A 533 -9.09 -20.17 -14.64
CA ASP A 533 -8.40 -21.27 -13.98
C ASP A 533 -9.39 -22.11 -13.15
N GLU A 534 -8.88 -23.10 -12.44
CA GLU A 534 -9.70 -24.01 -11.61
C GLU A 534 -10.39 -23.30 -10.43
N ASN A 535 -9.90 -22.12 -10.03
CA ASN A 535 -10.37 -21.37 -8.88
C ASN A 535 -11.25 -20.18 -9.27
N TYR A 536 -10.98 -19.50 -10.40
CA TYR A 536 -11.63 -18.26 -10.78
C TYR A 536 -11.74 -18.11 -12.30
N VAL A 537 -12.81 -17.41 -12.72
CA VAL A 537 -12.76 -16.59 -13.93
C VAL A 537 -12.34 -15.18 -13.52
N LEU A 538 -11.24 -14.68 -14.07
CA LEU A 538 -10.70 -13.34 -13.83
C LEU A 538 -10.91 -12.47 -15.05
N LEU A 539 -11.44 -11.28 -14.84
CA LEU A 539 -11.55 -10.23 -15.84
C LEU A 539 -10.79 -9.00 -15.35
N CYS A 540 -9.91 -8.47 -16.20
CA CYS A 540 -9.31 -7.16 -15.99
C CYS A 540 -9.57 -6.25 -17.19
N TRP A 541 -9.89 -5.00 -16.90
CA TRP A 541 -10.12 -3.96 -17.89
C TRP A 541 -9.40 -2.69 -17.45
N ILE A 542 -8.47 -2.22 -18.29
CA ILE A 542 -7.74 -0.96 -18.11
C ILE A 542 -8.19 0.03 -19.19
N THR A 543 -8.58 1.22 -18.77
CA THR A 543 -8.92 2.37 -19.62
C THR A 543 -8.01 3.55 -19.28
N GLN A 544 -8.26 4.72 -19.85
CA GLN A 544 -7.56 5.96 -19.45
C GLN A 544 -8.05 6.49 -18.09
N ASP A 545 -9.29 6.18 -17.72
CA ASP A 545 -9.94 6.76 -16.54
C ASP A 545 -9.94 5.81 -15.34
N PHE A 546 -10.00 4.50 -15.59
CA PHE A 546 -10.12 3.49 -14.55
C PHE A 546 -9.48 2.15 -14.90
N GLU A 547 -9.24 1.36 -13.85
CA GLU A 547 -8.94 -0.07 -13.93
C GLU A 547 -9.97 -0.87 -13.13
N LEU A 548 -10.44 -1.98 -13.70
CA LEU A 548 -11.33 -2.93 -13.04
C LEU A 548 -10.65 -4.30 -12.99
N TYR A 549 -10.71 -4.94 -11.83
CA TYR A 549 -10.32 -6.33 -11.60
C TYR A 549 -11.52 -7.04 -11.01
N ALA A 550 -11.99 -8.12 -11.62
CA ALA A 550 -13.15 -8.85 -11.15
C ALA A 550 -12.87 -10.35 -11.16
N ALA A 551 -13.36 -11.03 -10.12
CA ALA A 551 -13.31 -12.47 -9.98
C ALA A 551 -14.72 -13.04 -9.93
N PHE A 552 -14.92 -14.06 -10.74
CA PHE A 552 -16.17 -14.78 -10.90
C PHE A 552 -15.97 -16.26 -10.60
N ASP A 553 -17.10 -16.93 -10.43
CA ASP A 553 -17.19 -18.39 -10.44
C ASP A 553 -16.40 -18.99 -11.62
N PRO A 554 -15.63 -20.07 -11.41
CA PRO A 554 -14.88 -20.76 -12.47
C PRO A 554 -15.71 -21.10 -13.69
N LEU A 555 -17.03 -21.32 -13.54
CA LEU A 555 -17.97 -21.70 -14.58
C LEU A 555 -18.65 -20.50 -15.24
N ALA A 556 -18.38 -19.27 -14.81
CA ALA A 556 -19.02 -18.08 -15.34
C ALA A 556 -18.85 -17.94 -16.86
N ASP A 557 -19.95 -17.56 -17.51
CA ASP A 557 -19.97 -17.26 -18.95
C ASP A 557 -19.26 -15.93 -19.24
N LYS A 558 -18.49 -15.90 -20.32
CA LYS A 558 -17.69 -14.73 -20.69
C LYS A 558 -18.55 -13.51 -21.02
N ALA A 559 -19.64 -13.68 -21.77
CA ALA A 559 -20.49 -12.57 -22.18
C ALA A 559 -21.26 -12.00 -20.98
N LEU A 560 -21.77 -12.86 -20.11
CA LEU A 560 -22.42 -12.44 -18.87
C LEU A 560 -21.44 -11.75 -17.91
N ALA A 561 -20.21 -12.25 -17.76
CA ALA A 561 -19.18 -11.61 -16.94
C ALA A 561 -18.84 -10.19 -17.43
N ILE A 562 -18.69 -10.00 -18.75
CA ILE A 562 -18.47 -8.67 -19.34
C ILE A 562 -19.67 -7.76 -19.08
N LYS A 563 -20.91 -8.25 -19.24
CA LYS A 563 -22.13 -7.47 -18.94
C LYS A 563 -22.16 -7.05 -17.47
N THR A 564 -21.85 -7.96 -16.55
CA THR A 564 -21.77 -7.66 -15.11
C THR A 564 -20.69 -6.63 -14.80
N CYS A 565 -19.50 -6.70 -15.41
CA CYS A 565 -18.46 -5.69 -15.23
C CYS A 565 -18.91 -4.29 -15.69
N ASN A 566 -19.67 -4.18 -16.78
CA ASN A 566 -20.25 -2.90 -17.18
C ASN A 566 -21.24 -2.36 -16.12
N GLN A 567 -22.04 -3.24 -15.52
CA GLN A 567 -22.94 -2.86 -14.42
C GLN A 567 -22.17 -2.39 -13.18
N VAL A 568 -21.05 -3.05 -12.83
CA VAL A 568 -20.17 -2.61 -11.75
C VAL A 568 -19.61 -1.22 -12.03
N CYS A 569 -19.11 -0.96 -13.24
CA CYS A 569 -18.62 0.37 -13.62
C CYS A 569 -19.72 1.44 -13.55
N GLN A 570 -20.96 1.10 -13.91
CA GLN A 570 -22.07 2.04 -13.76
C GLN A 570 -22.41 2.28 -12.30
N TRP A 571 -22.49 1.23 -11.50
CA TRP A 571 -22.80 1.33 -10.07
C TRP A 571 -21.78 2.18 -9.32
N VAL A 572 -20.48 1.98 -9.57
CA VAL A 572 -19.39 2.78 -9.00
C VAL A 572 -19.54 4.26 -9.37
N ARG A 573 -19.94 4.58 -10.61
CA ARG A 573 -20.20 5.96 -11.04
C ARG A 573 -21.43 6.56 -10.34
N ASP A 574 -22.48 5.77 -10.14
CA ASP A 574 -23.70 6.24 -9.48
C ASP A 574 -23.45 6.62 -8.00
N VAL A 575 -22.50 5.94 -7.34
CA VAL A 575 -22.14 6.19 -5.92
C VAL A 575 -20.80 6.92 -5.74
N GLU A 576 -20.22 7.48 -6.80
CA GLU A 576 -18.85 8.01 -6.83
C GLU A 576 -18.59 9.05 -5.71
N ASN A 577 -19.56 9.92 -5.47
CA ASN A 577 -19.53 10.97 -4.44
C ASN A 577 -19.45 10.42 -3.01
N GLU A 578 -19.82 9.15 -2.81
CA GLU A 578 -19.86 8.50 -1.49
C GLU A 578 -18.61 7.67 -1.21
N ILE A 579 -18.03 7.06 -2.25
CA ILE A 579 -16.91 6.13 -2.12
C ILE A 579 -15.54 6.74 -2.45
N PHE A 580 -15.50 7.94 -3.04
CA PHE A 580 -14.27 8.66 -3.36
C PHE A 580 -14.22 10.09 -2.79
N LEU A 581 -13.01 10.61 -2.63
CA LEU A 581 -12.74 12.02 -2.39
C LEU A 581 -12.66 12.76 -3.72
N LEU A 582 -13.73 13.49 -4.05
CA LEU A 582 -13.81 14.33 -5.24
C LEU A 582 -13.35 15.75 -4.89
N GLY A 583 -12.42 16.30 -5.67
CA GLY A 583 -11.83 17.63 -5.43
C GLY A 583 -10.42 17.63 -4.85
N ALA A 584 -9.85 16.46 -4.53
CA ALA A 584 -8.40 16.32 -4.48
C ALA A 584 -7.86 16.64 -5.88
N SER A 585 -6.95 17.61 -5.99
CA SER A 585 -6.36 17.95 -7.29
C SER A 585 -5.69 16.70 -7.85
N PRO A 586 -5.87 16.37 -9.14
CA PRO A 586 -5.29 15.18 -9.75
C PRO A 586 -3.78 15.16 -9.51
N PHE A 587 -3.25 13.98 -9.23
CA PHE A 587 -1.82 13.77 -9.06
C PHE A 587 -1.11 13.99 -10.41
N SER A 588 -0.37 15.08 -10.56
CA SER A 588 0.59 15.23 -11.64
C SER A 588 1.93 14.67 -11.17
N TRP A 589 2.20 13.40 -11.51
CA TRP A 589 3.49 12.73 -11.26
C TRP A 589 4.59 13.19 -12.22
#